data_AF-A0A2A2RP67-F1
#
_entry.id   AF-A0A2A2RP67-F1
#
_cell.length_a   1.000
_cell.length_b   1.000
_cell.length_c   1.000
_cell.angle_alpha   90.00
_cell.angle_beta   90.00
_cell.angle_gamma   90.00
#
_symmetry.space_group_name_H-M   'P 1'
#
loop_
_entity.id
_entity.type
_entity.pdbx_description
1 polymer ?
#
loop_
_entity_poly.entity_id
_entity_poly.type
_entity_poly.pdbx_seq_one_letter_code
_entity_poly.pdbx_strand_id
1 'polypeptide(L)'
;MRNKKLDQLIVELETHVECWKQFNHYLSLARSKNFTPEDETEFLEVKSNIAQGLQMLMSQIEGGGAPPREEVQALLTNAPSIRYMSELADNSLRGLENQWHKIFLDWQNVLGQLKVKQKELDGRSFWGGLFGKK
;
A
#
# COMPACT_ATOMS: atom_id res chain seq x y z
N MET A 1 19.13 0.44 -17.45
CA MET A 1 18.46 1.61 -16.84
C MET A 1 16.96 1.40 -16.62
N ARG A 2 16.20 0.85 -17.59
CA ARG A 2 14.76 0.56 -17.40
C ARG A 2 14.45 -0.46 -16.29
N ASN A 3 15.24 -1.54 -16.16
CA ASN A 3 15.02 -2.52 -15.09
C ASN A 3 15.17 -1.89 -13.70
N LYS A 4 16.24 -1.11 -13.49
CA LYS A 4 16.50 -0.43 -12.20
C LYS A 4 15.34 0.46 -11.72
N LYS A 5 14.64 1.16 -12.62
CA LYS A 5 13.48 2.00 -12.25
C LYS A 5 12.28 1.13 -11.84
N LEU A 6 12.05 0.03 -12.54
CA LEU A 6 10.98 -0.92 -12.20
C LEU A 6 11.28 -1.63 -10.87
N ASP A 7 12.53 -2.07 -10.67
CA ASP A 7 12.98 -2.69 -9.41
C ASP A 7 12.78 -1.73 -8.24
N GLN A 8 13.17 -0.46 -8.40
CA GLN A 8 12.97 0.57 -7.41
C GLN A 8 11.48 0.80 -7.11
N LEU A 9 10.64 0.91 -8.14
CA LEU A 9 9.19 1.07 -7.97
C LEU A 9 8.57 -0.12 -7.23
N ILE A 10 9.02 -1.35 -7.50
CA ILE A 10 8.56 -2.54 -6.79
C ILE A 10 8.91 -2.44 -5.30
N VAL A 11 10.15 -2.09 -4.96
CA VAL A 11 10.58 -1.93 -3.56
C VAL A 11 9.81 -0.83 -2.84
N GLU A 12 9.58 0.31 -3.50
CA GLU A 12 8.79 1.41 -2.97
C GLU A 12 7.33 0.98 -2.70
N LEU A 13 6.73 0.25 -3.64
CA LEU A 13 5.37 -0.25 -3.49
C LEU A 13 5.27 -1.34 -2.41
N GLU A 14 6.26 -2.24 -2.29
CA GLU A 14 6.33 -3.22 -1.20
C GLU A 14 6.38 -2.52 0.15
N THR A 15 7.21 -1.50 0.29
CA THR A 15 7.30 -0.68 1.50
C THR A 15 5.96 -0.03 1.82
N HIS A 16 5.29 0.55 0.82
CA HIS A 16 3.97 1.15 0.99
C HIS A 16 2.91 0.14 1.43
N VAL A 17 2.92 -1.06 0.84
CA VAL A 17 2.03 -2.18 1.20
C VAL A 17 2.26 -2.63 2.64
N GLU A 18 3.50 -2.61 3.14
CA GLU A 18 3.75 -2.93 4.55
C GLU A 18 3.16 -1.87 5.50
N CYS A 19 3.20 -0.59 5.14
CA CYS A 19 2.50 0.44 5.93
C CYS A 19 0.99 0.15 6.00
N TRP A 20 0.38 -0.34 4.91
CA TRP A 20 -1.03 -0.75 4.94
C TRP A 20 -1.30 -1.95 5.84
N LYS A 21 -0.37 -2.91 5.95
CA LYS A 21 -0.51 -4.02 6.92
C LYS A 21 -0.41 -3.52 8.35
N GLN A 22 0.50 -2.59 8.64
CA GLN A 22 0.60 -1.94 9.94
C GLN A 22 -0.69 -1.17 10.26
N PHE A 23 -1.28 -0.47 9.30
CA PHE A 23 -2.59 0.19 9.49
C PHE A 23 -3.67 -0.80 9.96
N ASN A 24 -3.71 -2.02 9.38
CA ASN A 24 -4.66 -3.05 9.79
C ASN A 24 -4.42 -3.60 11.20
N HIS A 25 -3.16 -3.65 11.61
CA HIS A 25 -2.83 -3.96 12.99
C HIS A 25 -3.51 -2.96 13.94
N TYR A 26 -3.45 -1.67 13.65
CA TYR A 26 -4.11 -0.64 14.45
C TYR A 26 -5.64 -0.67 14.38
N LEU A 27 -6.24 -1.08 13.26
CA LEU A 27 -7.69 -1.40 13.21
C LEU A 27 -8.05 -2.53 14.19
N SER A 28 -7.19 -3.54 14.29
CA SER A 28 -7.38 -4.67 15.21
C SER A 28 -7.21 -4.25 16.68
N LEU A 29 -6.25 -3.37 16.97
CA LEU A 29 -6.09 -2.78 18.31
C LEU A 29 -7.30 -1.92 18.69
N ALA A 30 -7.82 -1.10 17.78
CA ALA A 30 -9.04 -0.31 17.99
C ALA A 30 -10.25 -1.21 18.30
N ARG A 31 -10.45 -2.29 17.51
CA ARG A 31 -11.52 -3.28 17.73
C ARG A 31 -11.44 -3.96 19.10
N SER A 32 -10.23 -4.34 19.52
CA SER A 32 -10.00 -4.99 20.81
C SER A 32 -9.94 -4.02 21.99
N LYS A 33 -9.92 -2.70 21.71
CA LYS A 33 -9.73 -1.63 22.70
C LYS A 33 -8.47 -1.81 23.55
N ASN A 34 -7.47 -2.47 22.99
CA ASN A 34 -6.20 -2.77 23.65
C ASN A 34 -5.08 -2.02 22.95
N PHE A 35 -4.88 -0.77 23.34
CA PHE A 35 -3.84 0.09 22.78
C PHE A 35 -3.28 1.03 23.85
N THR A 36 -2.03 1.42 23.68
CA THR A 36 -1.32 2.36 24.54
C THR A 36 -1.23 3.75 23.89
N PRO A 37 -0.78 4.77 24.64
CA PRO A 37 -0.46 6.08 24.06
C PRO A 37 0.66 6.03 23.00
N GLU A 38 1.58 5.08 23.11
CA GLU A 38 2.65 4.86 22.13
C GLU A 38 2.07 4.34 20.82
N ASP A 39 1.14 3.37 20.86
CA ASP A 39 0.45 2.86 19.67
C ASP A 39 -0.24 3.99 18.88
N GLU A 40 -0.82 4.98 19.57
CA GLU A 40 -1.43 6.15 18.92
C GLU A 40 -0.40 6.99 18.16
N THR A 41 0.78 7.18 18.74
CA THR A 41 1.85 7.94 18.09
C THR A 41 2.35 7.19 16.86
N GLU A 42 2.61 5.89 16.99
CA GLU A 42 3.04 5.04 15.87
C GLU A 42 1.98 4.96 14.77
N PHE A 43 0.69 4.93 15.12
CA PHE A 43 -0.39 4.96 14.15
C PHE A 43 -0.39 6.25 13.30
N LEU A 44 -0.13 7.41 13.92
CA LEU A 44 -0.02 8.67 13.20
C LEU A 44 1.19 8.70 12.27
N GLU A 45 2.31 8.08 12.65
CA GLU A 45 3.47 7.90 11.79
C GLU A 45 3.14 7.01 10.59
N VAL A 46 2.48 5.88 10.80
CA VAL A 46 2.05 4.97 9.73
C VAL A 46 1.12 5.69 8.75
N LYS A 47 0.15 6.46 9.24
CA LYS A 47 -0.73 7.28 8.38
C LYS A 47 0.06 8.28 7.55
N SER A 48 1.05 8.93 8.14
CA SER A 48 1.91 9.90 7.47
C SER A 48 2.73 9.22 6.37
N ASN A 49 3.29 8.05 6.65
CA ASN A 49 4.03 7.24 5.68
C ASN A 49 3.15 6.77 4.52
N ILE A 50 1.89 6.39 4.78
CA ILE A 50 0.91 6.06 3.74
C ILE A 50 0.64 7.30 2.86
N ALA A 51 0.35 8.44 3.47
CA ALA A 51 0.03 9.66 2.73
C ALA A 51 1.19 10.12 1.83
N GLN A 52 2.42 10.05 2.33
CA GLN A 52 3.64 10.39 1.58
C GLN A 52 3.94 9.35 0.49
N GLY A 53 3.87 8.06 0.83
CA GLY A 53 4.08 6.95 -0.10
C GLY A 53 3.13 6.99 -1.30
N LEU A 54 1.85 7.32 -1.05
CA LEU A 54 0.86 7.50 -2.11
C LEU A 54 1.31 8.57 -3.12
N GLN A 55 1.78 9.73 -2.65
CA GLN A 55 2.20 10.82 -3.54
C GLN A 55 3.38 10.41 -4.42
N MET A 56 4.37 9.71 -3.85
CA MET A 56 5.54 9.23 -4.58
C MET A 56 5.14 8.17 -5.63
N LEU A 57 4.32 7.20 -5.26
CA LEU A 57 3.89 6.11 -6.14
C LEU A 57 3.01 6.60 -7.29
N MET A 58 2.08 7.52 -7.02
CA MET A 58 1.21 8.10 -8.05
C MET A 58 1.99 8.86 -9.14
N SER A 59 3.19 9.36 -8.83
CA SER A 59 4.04 10.01 -9.82
C SER A 59 4.73 9.03 -10.78
N GLN A 60 4.74 7.73 -10.47
CA GLN A 60 5.51 6.70 -11.16
C GLN A 60 4.66 5.60 -11.81
N ILE A 61 3.46 5.34 -11.28
CA ILE A 61 2.56 4.31 -11.79
C ILE A 61 1.82 4.84 -13.01
N GLU A 62 2.16 4.32 -14.18
CA GLU A 62 1.48 4.58 -15.44
C GLU A 62 0.46 3.48 -15.75
N GLY A 63 -0.78 3.87 -16.08
CA GLY A 63 -1.87 2.95 -16.42
C GLY A 63 -2.65 2.49 -15.19
N GLY A 64 -3.97 2.68 -15.23
CA GLY A 64 -4.89 2.51 -14.09
C GLY A 64 -4.79 1.15 -13.37
N GLY A 65 -5.27 1.12 -12.13
CA GLY A 65 -5.22 -0.05 -11.24
C GLY A 65 -4.75 0.28 -9.82
N ALA A 66 -4.09 1.43 -9.63
CA ALA A 66 -3.88 1.99 -8.31
C ALA A 66 -5.22 2.45 -7.70
N PRO A 67 -5.39 2.34 -6.37
CA PRO A 67 -6.59 2.83 -5.70
C PRO A 67 -6.73 4.34 -5.91
N PRO A 68 -7.97 4.86 -6.05
CA PRO A 68 -8.20 6.29 -6.22
C PRO A 68 -7.66 7.09 -5.03
N ARG A 69 -7.01 8.22 -5.31
CA ARG A 69 -6.42 9.09 -4.28
C ARG A 69 -7.47 9.52 -3.25
N GLU A 70 -8.66 9.81 -3.73
CA GLU A 70 -9.79 10.27 -2.93
C GLU A 70 -10.26 9.16 -1.97
N GLU A 71 -10.26 7.89 -2.41
CA GLU A 71 -10.61 6.76 -1.55
C GLU A 71 -9.59 6.56 -0.43
N VAL A 72 -8.30 6.65 -0.75
CA VAL A 72 -7.22 6.58 0.26
C VAL A 72 -7.32 7.74 1.24
N GLN A 73 -7.49 8.96 0.75
CA GLN A 73 -7.61 10.15 1.59
C GLN A 73 -8.86 10.10 2.49
N ALA A 74 -9.99 9.62 1.96
CA ALA A 74 -11.20 9.42 2.74
C ALA A 74 -10.97 8.43 3.89
N LEU A 75 -10.30 7.30 3.64
CA LEU A 75 -9.98 6.34 4.69
C LEU A 75 -9.11 6.96 5.79
N LEU A 76 -8.03 7.65 5.41
CA LEU A 76 -7.12 8.28 6.37
C LEU A 76 -7.80 9.39 7.20
N THR A 77 -8.78 10.07 6.61
CA THR A 77 -9.57 11.12 7.26
C THR A 77 -10.59 10.53 8.24
N ASN A 78 -11.24 9.42 7.86
CA ASN A 78 -12.24 8.74 8.70
C ASN A 78 -11.62 7.89 9.82
N ALA A 79 -10.29 7.73 9.82
CA ALA A 79 -9.52 7.04 10.84
C ALA A 79 -8.50 7.98 11.51
N PRO A 80 -8.92 9.08 12.18
CA PRO A 80 -8.02 10.10 12.70
C PRO A 80 -7.06 9.57 13.77
N SER A 81 -7.51 8.67 14.66
CA SER A 81 -6.74 8.07 15.76
C SER A 81 -7.29 6.67 16.13
N ILE A 82 -6.51 5.86 16.85
CA ILE A 82 -6.95 4.54 17.33
C ILE A 82 -8.13 4.70 18.30
N ARG A 83 -8.05 5.68 19.21
CA ARG A 83 -9.10 6.05 20.17
C ARG A 83 -10.42 6.30 19.46
N TYR A 84 -10.40 7.16 18.44
CA TYR A 84 -11.59 7.47 17.67
C TYR A 84 -12.19 6.22 17.03
N MET A 85 -11.36 5.40 16.39
CA MET A 85 -11.81 4.15 15.77
C MET A 85 -12.40 3.17 16.79
N SER A 86 -11.86 3.12 18.01
CA SER A 86 -12.33 2.25 19.10
C SER A 86 -13.69 2.66 19.67
N GLU A 87 -14.09 3.92 19.45
CA GLU A 87 -15.36 4.50 19.89
C GLU A 87 -16.45 4.44 18.80
N LEU A 88 -16.08 4.08 17.57
CA LEU A 88 -17.04 3.87 16.49
C LEU A 88 -17.99 2.71 16.81
N ALA A 89 -19.22 2.82 16.31
CA ALA A 89 -20.13 1.70 16.26
C ALA A 89 -19.55 0.55 15.40
N ASP A 90 -19.84 -0.70 15.76
CA ASP A 90 -19.28 -1.89 15.09
C ASP A 90 -19.47 -1.89 13.57
N ASN A 91 -20.61 -1.41 13.09
CA ASN A 91 -20.90 -1.29 11.67
C ASN A 91 -20.00 -0.27 10.96
N SER A 92 -19.71 0.86 11.60
CA SER A 92 -18.82 1.90 11.09
C SER A 92 -17.37 1.41 11.07
N LEU A 93 -16.91 0.75 12.14
CA LEU A 93 -15.57 0.17 12.19
C LEU A 93 -15.39 -0.91 11.13
N ARG A 94 -16.38 -1.79 10.95
CA ARG A 94 -16.39 -2.78 9.86
C ARG A 94 -16.39 -2.13 8.48
N GLY A 95 -17.05 -0.98 8.32
CA GLY A 95 -17.00 -0.18 7.11
C GLY A 95 -15.58 0.27 6.78
N LEU A 96 -14.84 0.78 7.77
CA LEU A 96 -13.42 1.15 7.62
C LEU A 96 -12.54 -0.05 7.25
N GLU A 97 -12.74 -1.20 7.90
CA GLU A 97 -12.00 -2.43 7.57
C GLU A 97 -12.24 -2.88 6.14
N ASN A 98 -13.49 -2.81 5.66
CA ASN A 98 -13.82 -3.15 4.28
C ASN A 98 -13.16 -2.18 3.29
N GLN A 99 -13.18 -0.88 3.58
CA GLN A 99 -12.53 0.14 2.76
C GLN A 99 -11.01 -0.08 2.72
N TRP A 100 -10.40 -0.34 3.88
CA TRP A 100 -8.99 -0.72 3.99
C TRP A 100 -8.67 -1.93 3.12
N HIS A 101 -9.48 -2.98 3.22
CA HIS A 101 -9.24 -4.23 2.50
C HIS A 101 -9.29 -4.03 0.98
N LYS A 102 -10.27 -3.25 0.48
CA LYS A 102 -10.36 -2.90 -0.95
C LYS A 102 -9.10 -2.18 -1.43
N ILE A 103 -8.67 -1.13 -0.73
CA ILE A 103 -7.46 -0.36 -1.08
C ILE A 103 -6.22 -1.27 -1.05
N PHE A 104 -6.12 -2.13 -0.05
CA PHE A 104 -5.02 -3.09 0.07
C PHE A 104 -4.96 -4.05 -1.13
N LEU A 105 -6.10 -4.60 -1.55
CA LEU A 105 -6.17 -5.48 -2.72
C LEU A 105 -5.78 -4.75 -4.02
N ASP A 106 -6.21 -3.51 -4.19
CA ASP A 106 -5.82 -2.70 -5.35
C ASP A 106 -4.29 -2.53 -5.42
N TRP A 107 -3.63 -2.23 -4.29
CA TRP A 107 -2.17 -2.19 -4.24
C TRP A 107 -1.50 -3.53 -4.53
N GLN A 108 -2.03 -4.63 -4.01
CA GLN A 108 -1.52 -5.97 -4.30
C GLN A 108 -1.62 -6.31 -5.79
N ASN A 109 -2.72 -5.90 -6.44
CA ASN A 109 -2.90 -6.07 -7.88
C ASN A 109 -1.83 -5.30 -8.68
N VAL A 110 -1.58 -4.04 -8.33
CA VAL A 110 -0.49 -3.25 -8.95
C VAL A 110 0.85 -3.92 -8.74
N LEU A 111 1.16 -4.36 -7.52
CA LEU A 111 2.42 -5.02 -7.20
C LEU A 111 2.59 -6.31 -8.02
N GLY A 112 1.53 -7.10 -8.14
CA GLY A 112 1.51 -8.30 -8.98
C GLY A 112 1.82 -7.98 -10.45
N GLN A 113 1.18 -6.94 -11.01
CA GLN A 113 1.42 -6.51 -12.39
C GLN A 113 2.88 -6.06 -12.60
N LEU A 114 3.45 -5.30 -11.67
CA LEU A 114 4.84 -4.86 -11.75
C LEU A 114 5.83 -6.03 -11.69
N LYS A 115 5.59 -7.01 -10.80
CA LYS A 115 6.42 -8.23 -10.70
C LYS A 115 6.33 -9.10 -11.95
N VAL A 116 5.17 -9.17 -12.61
CA VAL A 116 5.04 -9.84 -13.92
C VAL A 116 5.86 -9.11 -14.98
N LYS A 117 5.74 -7.77 -15.08
CA LYS A 117 6.53 -6.96 -16.00
C LYS A 117 8.05 -7.13 -15.79
N GLN A 118 8.49 -7.21 -14.53
CA GLN A 118 9.90 -7.45 -14.18
C GLN A 118 10.39 -8.78 -14.74
N LYS A 119 9.64 -9.87 -14.48
CA LYS A 119 9.96 -11.22 -14.99
C LYS A 119 10.01 -11.28 -16.52
N GLU A 120 9.09 -10.61 -17.20
CA GLU A 120 9.09 -10.56 -18.67
C GLU A 120 10.33 -9.85 -19.23
N LEU A 121 10.77 -8.76 -18.60
CA LEU A 121 11.96 -8.03 -18.99
C LEU A 121 13.23 -8.84 -18.75
N ASP A 122 13.33 -9.52 -17.61
CA ASP A 122 14.45 -10.41 -17.28
C ASP A 122 14.53 -11.59 -18.27
N GLY A 123 13.38 -12.22 -18.56
CA GLY A 123 13.29 -13.32 -19.53
C GLY A 123 13.69 -12.90 -20.95
N ARG A 124 13.27 -11.72 -21.43
CA ARG A 124 13.69 -11.19 -22.74
C ARG A 124 15.19 -10.87 -22.80
N SER A 125 15.76 -10.35 -21.71
CA SER A 125 17.20 -10.03 -21.62
C SER A 125 18.07 -11.28 -21.77
N PHE A 126 17.64 -12.41 -21.18
CA PHE A 126 18.32 -13.69 -21.28
C PHE A 126 18.34 -14.24 -22.72
N TRP A 127 17.20 -14.24 -23.41
CA TRP A 127 17.10 -14.75 -24.78
C TRP A 127 17.81 -13.87 -25.81
N GLY A 128 17.77 -12.54 -25.65
CA GLY A 128 18.48 -11.61 -26.54
C GLY A 128 20.01 -11.73 -26.49
N GLY A 129 20.57 -12.07 -25.32
CA GLY A 129 22.02 -12.28 -25.15
C GLY A 129 22.52 -13.62 -25.71
N LEU A 130 21.67 -14.65 -25.73
CA LEU A 130 22.01 -15.98 -26.25
C LEU A 130 21.95 -16.07 -27.78
N PHE A 131 21.04 -15.32 -28.42
CA PHE A 131 20.91 -15.31 -29.89
C PHE A 131 21.70 -14.20 -30.59
N GLY A 132 22.32 -13.27 -29.85
CA GLY A 132 23.09 -12.14 -30.40
C GLY A 132 24.58 -12.41 -30.66
N LYS A 133 25.07 -13.64 -30.45
CA LYS A 133 26.43 -14.05 -30.81
C LYS A 133 26.39 -15.06 -31.97
N LYS A 134 26.30 -14.54 -33.19
CA LYS A 134 26.80 -15.20 -34.40
C LYS A 134 27.42 -14.15 -35.30
#